data_AF-A0ABD1DYU9-F1
#
_entry.id   AF-A0ABD1DYU9-F1
#
_cell.length_a   1.000
_cell.length_b   1.000
_cell.length_c   1.000
_cell.angle_alpha   90.00
_cell.angle_beta   90.00
_cell.angle_gamma   90.00
#
_symmetry.space_group_name_H-M   'P 1'
#
loop_
_entity.id
_entity.type
_entity.pdbx_description
1 polymer ?
#
loop_
_entity_poly.entity_id
_entity_poly.type
_entity_poly.pdbx_seq_one_letter_code
_entity_poly.pdbx_strand_id
1 'polypeptide(L)'
;MHRTIKYVYLQGKNSKRLDKTINILMSLVRDKLYDRIITLHKGKISSKLSELRKRHYTSTELKNLICENGEDSWIIQSTRSAELYNLRKENINCDCKLRCGYCNSCIHQYTCTCIDSAVKWNMCKHIHYLCTFLNTNGADQTGNTTVKINDFVLILSEDRSKFFGSQTTDLMSLTCLLIAIHNKKCNT
;
A
#
# COMPACT_ATOMS: atom_id res chain seq x y z
N MET A 1 -21.01 7.44 7.47
CA MET A 1 -20.62 8.71 8.15
C MET A 1 -21.64 9.83 7.94
N HIS A 2 -22.15 10.04 6.72
CA HIS A 2 -23.14 11.10 6.41
C HIS A 2 -24.37 11.12 7.35
N ARG A 3 -25.03 9.97 7.59
CA ARG A 3 -26.18 9.89 8.51
C ARG A 3 -25.83 10.32 9.93
N THR A 4 -24.67 9.91 10.44
CA THR A 4 -24.21 10.28 11.78
C THR A 4 -24.01 11.79 11.89
N ILE A 5 -23.32 12.41 10.92
CA ILE A 5 -23.15 13.87 10.90
C ILE A 5 -24.52 14.56 10.87
N LYS A 6 -25.40 14.18 9.93
CA LYS A 6 -26.70 14.82 9.74
C LYS A 6 -27.61 14.68 10.95
N TYR A 7 -27.76 13.49 11.51
CA TYR A 7 -28.79 13.22 12.50
C TYR A 7 -28.29 13.24 13.95
N VAL A 8 -27.03 12.90 14.19
CA VAL A 8 -26.47 12.88 15.56
C VAL A 8 -25.89 14.24 15.93
N TYR A 9 -25.00 14.79 15.08
CA TYR A 9 -24.31 16.04 15.40
C TYR A 9 -25.07 17.29 14.96
N LEU A 10 -25.73 17.24 13.80
CA LEU A 10 -26.48 18.36 13.24
C LEU A 10 -27.98 18.33 13.60
N GLN A 11 -28.48 17.25 14.21
CA GLN A 11 -29.89 17.09 14.60
C GLN A 11 -30.87 17.35 13.43
N GLY A 12 -30.49 16.97 12.22
CA GLY A 12 -31.26 17.15 10.98
C GLY A 12 -31.17 18.55 10.36
N LYS A 13 -30.48 19.50 10.99
CA LYS A 13 -30.36 20.90 10.54
C LYS A 13 -29.13 21.10 9.66
N ASN A 14 -29.19 22.02 8.71
CA ASN A 14 -28.01 22.41 7.92
C ASN A 14 -27.27 23.54 8.65
N SER A 15 -25.95 23.39 8.88
CA SER A 15 -25.13 24.47 9.45
C SER A 15 -24.80 25.51 8.38
N LYS A 16 -25.31 26.74 8.57
CA LYS A 16 -25.02 27.87 7.66
C LYS A 16 -23.63 28.48 7.86
N ARG A 17 -23.02 28.25 9.04
CA ARG A 17 -21.70 28.78 9.41
C ARG A 17 -20.66 27.67 9.38
N LEU A 18 -19.56 27.92 8.68
CA LEU A 18 -18.43 26.99 8.56
C LEU A 18 -17.83 26.64 9.92
N ASP A 19 -17.66 27.61 10.82
CA ASP A 19 -17.10 27.39 12.17
C ASP A 19 -17.85 26.31 12.95
N LYS A 20 -19.19 26.31 12.85
CA LYS A 20 -20.03 25.29 13.50
C LYS A 20 -19.82 23.92 12.87
N THR A 21 -19.71 23.85 11.55
CA THR A 21 -19.41 22.60 10.83
C THR A 21 -18.05 22.04 11.24
N ILE A 22 -17.03 22.89 11.33
CA ILE A 22 -15.69 22.49 11.75
C ILE A 22 -15.74 21.93 13.18
N ASN A 23 -16.37 22.62 14.12
CA ASN A 23 -16.52 22.14 15.50
C ASN A 23 -17.24 20.79 15.59
N ILE A 24 -18.27 20.58 14.77
CA ILE A 24 -18.97 19.29 14.65
C ILE A 24 -18.03 18.19 14.12
N LEU A 25 -17.27 18.47 13.07
CA LEU A 25 -16.32 17.52 12.51
C LEU A 25 -15.23 17.16 13.53
N MET A 26 -14.70 18.14 14.27
CA MET A 26 -13.72 17.91 15.34
C MET A 26 -14.31 17.03 16.46
N SER A 27 -15.58 17.23 16.82
CA SER A 27 -16.28 16.39 17.80
C SER A 27 -16.47 14.96 17.29
N LEU A 28 -16.87 14.79 16.03
CA LEU A 28 -16.98 13.48 15.39
C LEU A 28 -15.63 12.75 15.37
N VAL A 29 -14.55 13.44 15.01
CA VAL A 29 -13.21 12.85 15.00
C VAL A 29 -12.83 12.39 16.41
N ARG A 30 -13.06 13.22 17.43
CA ARG A 30 -12.82 12.86 18.84
C ARG A 30 -13.55 11.59 19.25
N ASP A 31 -14.85 11.49 18.94
CA ASP A 31 -15.64 10.31 19.31
C ASP A 31 -15.16 9.05 18.58
N LYS A 32 -14.75 9.17 17.31
CA LYS A 32 -14.16 8.06 16.55
C LYS A 32 -12.80 7.61 17.11
N LEU A 33 -12.01 8.53 17.65
CA LEU A 33 -10.76 8.20 18.35
C LEU A 33 -11.04 7.44 19.65
N TYR A 34 -12.04 7.85 20.44
CA TYR A 34 -12.46 7.11 21.64
C TYR A 34 -13.01 5.72 21.31
N ASP A 35 -13.89 5.60 20.30
CA ASP A 35 -14.38 4.31 19.81
C ASP A 35 -13.21 3.35 19.45
N ARG A 36 -12.15 3.89 18.81
CA ARG A 36 -10.95 3.15 18.46
C ARG A 36 -10.19 2.67 19.70
N ILE A 37 -9.96 3.53 20.69
CA ILE A 37 -9.28 3.15 21.94
C ILE A 37 -10.08 2.05 22.66
N ILE A 38 -11.40 2.19 22.76
CA ILE A 38 -12.27 1.17 23.37
C ILE A 38 -12.17 -0.15 22.61
N THR A 39 -12.21 -0.10 21.28
CA THR A 39 -12.11 -1.29 20.41
C THR A 39 -10.79 -2.04 20.61
N LEU A 40 -9.69 -1.31 20.78
CA LEU A 40 -8.36 -1.87 21.01
C LEU A 40 -8.23 -2.55 22.38
N HIS A 41 -8.89 -2.04 23.42
CA HIS A 41 -8.75 -2.54 24.79
C HIS A 41 -9.81 -3.57 25.20
N LYS A 42 -11.04 -3.48 24.69
CA LYS A 42 -12.18 -4.35 25.10
C LYS A 42 -12.41 -5.58 24.21
N GLY A 43 -11.39 -6.08 23.51
CA GLY A 43 -11.47 -7.37 22.79
C GLY A 43 -12.14 -7.34 21.41
N LYS A 44 -12.54 -6.17 20.87
CA LYS A 44 -13.08 -6.05 19.50
C LYS A 44 -12.00 -6.15 18.40
N ILE A 45 -10.72 -6.19 18.77
CA ILE A 45 -9.59 -6.33 17.85
C ILE A 45 -9.63 -7.63 17.02
N SER A 46 -10.29 -8.68 17.52
CA SER A 46 -10.46 -9.97 16.83
C SER A 46 -11.04 -9.81 15.43
N SER A 47 -12.06 -8.96 15.27
CA SER A 47 -12.69 -8.64 13.99
C SER A 47 -11.70 -8.02 12.99
N LYS A 48 -10.87 -7.09 13.46
CA LYS A 48 -9.87 -6.42 12.64
C LYS A 48 -8.70 -7.34 12.26
N LEU A 49 -8.29 -8.23 13.17
CA LEU A 49 -7.31 -9.27 12.87
C LEU A 49 -7.86 -10.31 11.89
N SER A 50 -9.15 -10.65 11.98
CA SER A 50 -9.82 -11.51 10.98
C SER A 50 -9.84 -10.85 9.60
N GLU A 51 -10.17 -9.56 9.52
CA GLU A 51 -10.15 -8.79 8.27
C GLU A 51 -8.73 -8.73 7.66
N LEU A 52 -7.73 -8.55 8.52
CA LEU A 52 -6.32 -8.55 8.14
C LEU A 52 -5.89 -9.91 7.56
N ARG A 53 -6.33 -11.00 8.19
CA ARG A 53 -6.08 -12.36 7.72
C ARG A 53 -6.75 -12.62 6.36
N LYS A 54 -7.99 -12.18 6.17
CA LYS A 54 -8.69 -12.31 4.88
C LYS A 54 -7.94 -11.59 3.76
N ARG A 55 -7.49 -10.34 3.99
CA ARG A 55 -6.72 -9.58 3.00
C ARG A 55 -5.35 -10.19 2.71
N HIS A 56 -4.72 -10.82 3.70
CA HIS A 56 -3.51 -11.60 3.47
C HIS A 56 -3.78 -12.76 2.51
N TYR A 57 -4.83 -13.57 2.71
CA TYR A 57 -5.14 -14.65 1.77
C TYR A 57 -5.51 -14.13 0.37
N THR A 58 -6.24 -13.03 0.26
CA THR A 58 -6.48 -12.42 -1.06
C THR A 58 -5.18 -11.98 -1.73
N SER A 59 -4.13 -11.66 -0.97
CA SER A 59 -2.83 -11.30 -1.53
C SER A 59 -2.06 -12.50 -2.10
N THR A 60 -2.29 -13.71 -1.58
CA THR A 60 -1.61 -14.92 -2.10
C THR A 60 -2.13 -15.33 -3.48
N GLU A 61 -3.32 -14.87 -3.85
CA GLU A 61 -3.92 -15.07 -5.18
C GLU A 61 -3.44 -14.02 -6.19
N LEU A 62 -2.73 -12.97 -5.75
CA LEU A 62 -2.21 -11.94 -6.64
C LEU A 62 -1.02 -12.47 -7.43
N LYS A 63 -1.03 -12.20 -8.74
CA LYS A 63 0.06 -12.50 -9.69
C LYS A 63 0.48 -11.20 -10.37
N ASN A 64 0.69 -10.18 -9.57
CA ASN A 64 0.88 -8.82 -10.04
C ASN A 64 2.36 -8.56 -10.24
N LEU A 65 2.69 -7.77 -11.26
CA LEU A 65 4.05 -7.27 -11.43
C LEU A 65 4.36 -6.22 -10.36
N ILE A 66 5.56 -6.31 -9.78
CA ILE A 66 6.14 -5.33 -8.86
C ILE A 66 7.31 -4.66 -9.59
N CYS A 67 7.26 -3.34 -9.77
CA CYS A 67 8.39 -2.52 -10.23
C CYS A 67 9.00 -1.85 -8.98
N GLU A 68 10.32 -1.94 -8.77
CA GLU A 68 10.99 -1.07 -7.79
C GLU A 68 11.03 0.35 -8.35
N ASN A 69 10.69 1.35 -7.52
CA ASN A 69 10.59 2.75 -7.93
C ASN A 69 11.30 3.65 -6.90
N GLY A 70 12.59 3.36 -6.70
CA GLY A 70 13.46 4.05 -5.74
C GLY A 70 13.57 3.35 -4.39
N GLU A 71 14.25 4.01 -3.45
CA GLU A 71 14.46 3.49 -2.10
C GLU A 71 13.12 3.32 -1.37
N ASP A 72 12.91 2.12 -0.83
CA ASP A 72 11.72 1.76 -0.05
C ASP A 72 10.38 2.06 -0.78
N SER A 73 10.37 1.99 -2.11
CA SER A 73 9.23 2.38 -2.94
C SER A 73 8.99 1.40 -4.09
N TRP A 74 7.73 1.00 -4.29
CA TRP A 74 7.32 0.01 -5.28
C TRP A 74 6.04 0.41 -6.00
N ILE A 75 5.89 -0.06 -7.23
CA ILE A 75 4.67 0.08 -8.04
C ILE A 75 4.08 -1.31 -8.26
N ILE A 76 2.79 -1.46 -7.98
CA ILE A 76 2.03 -2.69 -8.24
C ILE A 76 0.92 -2.39 -9.25
N GLN A 77 0.89 -3.16 -10.34
CA GLN A 77 -0.20 -3.10 -11.32
C GLN A 77 -1.42 -3.86 -10.80
N SER A 78 -2.63 -3.33 -10.99
CA SER A 78 -3.88 -4.06 -10.72
C SER A 78 -4.04 -5.29 -11.62
N THR A 79 -4.66 -6.36 -11.11
CA THR A 79 -4.96 -7.55 -11.93
C THR A 79 -6.11 -7.32 -12.92
N ARG A 80 -7.01 -6.40 -12.61
CA ARG A 80 -8.29 -6.23 -13.32
C ARG A 80 -8.35 -4.94 -14.15
N SER A 81 -7.40 -4.04 -13.96
CA SER A 81 -7.36 -2.72 -14.58
C SER A 81 -5.92 -2.33 -14.88
N ALA A 82 -5.76 -1.33 -15.75
CA ALA A 82 -4.45 -0.70 -15.99
C ALA A 82 -4.01 0.24 -14.85
N GLU A 83 -4.71 0.24 -13.71
CA GLU A 83 -4.38 1.09 -12.58
C GLU A 83 -3.08 0.63 -11.90
N LEU A 84 -2.26 1.61 -11.53
CA LEU A 84 -1.02 1.42 -10.80
C LEU A 84 -1.19 1.93 -9.37
N TYR A 85 -0.71 1.15 -8.41
CA TYR A 85 -0.69 1.53 -7.01
C TYR A 85 0.75 1.73 -6.55
N ASN A 86 1.02 2.89 -5.96
CA ASN A 86 2.31 3.18 -5.34
C ASN A 86 2.30 2.66 -3.91
N LEU A 87 3.38 2.01 -3.51
CA LEU A 87 3.63 1.56 -2.15
C LEU A 87 4.95 2.15 -1.67
N ARG A 88 4.99 2.55 -0.41
CA ARG A 88 6.22 2.98 0.25
C ARG A 88 6.31 2.31 1.61
N LYS A 89 7.52 1.91 2.00
CA LYS A 89 7.81 1.47 3.36
C LYS A 89 8.18 2.70 4.18
N GLU A 90 7.53 2.83 5.32
CA GLU A 90 7.82 3.87 6.29
C GLU A 90 8.80 3.29 7.32
N ASN A 91 9.87 4.01 7.64
CA ASN A 91 10.86 3.59 8.65
C ASN A 91 10.33 3.80 10.08
N ILE A 92 9.20 3.15 10.37
CA ILE A 92 8.46 3.25 11.62
C ILE A 92 8.55 1.90 12.32
N ASN A 93 9.24 1.88 13.47
CA ASN A 93 9.13 0.76 14.38
C ASN A 93 7.81 0.86 15.15
N CYS A 94 6.97 -0.18 15.06
CA CYS A 94 5.62 -0.15 15.62
C CYS A 94 5.33 -1.40 16.45
N ASP A 95 4.87 -1.23 17.67
CA ASP A 95 4.51 -2.29 18.63
C ASP A 95 3.00 -2.54 18.69
N CYS A 96 2.24 -2.08 17.68
CA CYS A 96 0.79 -2.17 17.72
C CYS A 96 0.30 -3.64 17.66
N LYS A 97 -0.83 -3.90 18.32
CA LYS A 97 -1.48 -5.22 18.34
C LYS A 97 -2.17 -5.59 17.02
N LEU A 98 -2.26 -4.66 16.06
CA LEU A 98 -2.91 -4.88 14.77
C LEU A 98 -1.89 -5.29 13.70
N ARG A 99 -1.20 -6.39 13.97
CA ARG A 99 -0.13 -6.94 13.13
C ARG A 99 -0.61 -8.21 12.43
N CYS A 100 -0.20 -8.38 11.17
CA CYS A 100 -0.46 -9.61 10.44
C CYS A 100 0.52 -10.68 10.92
N GLY A 101 0.02 -11.83 11.38
CA GLY A 101 0.86 -12.93 11.84
C GLY A 101 1.74 -13.55 10.75
N TYR A 102 1.30 -13.49 9.48
CA TYR A 102 2.05 -14.05 8.34
C TYR A 102 3.11 -13.09 7.80
N CYS A 103 2.76 -11.83 7.58
CA CYS A 103 3.70 -10.82 7.08
C CYS A 103 4.63 -10.28 8.19
N ASN A 104 4.32 -10.59 9.46
CA ASN A 104 4.89 -9.96 10.64
C ASN A 104 5.02 -8.43 10.48
N SER A 105 3.99 -7.78 9.94
CA SER A 105 3.96 -6.35 9.60
C SER A 105 2.59 -5.76 9.88
N CYS A 106 2.54 -4.44 10.09
CA CYS A 106 1.29 -3.70 10.31
C CYS A 106 1.13 -2.55 9.29
N ILE A 107 -0.06 -1.96 9.25
CA ILE A 107 -0.33 -0.85 8.32
C ILE A 107 0.56 0.37 8.57
N HIS A 108 1.04 0.62 9.79
CA HIS A 108 1.85 1.81 10.06
C HIS A 108 3.23 1.79 9.40
N GLN A 109 3.69 0.62 8.96
CA GLN A 109 5.01 0.45 8.34
C GLN A 109 4.96 0.69 6.83
N TYR A 110 3.78 0.93 6.25
CA TYR A 110 3.62 1.02 4.81
C TYR A 110 2.52 2.01 4.43
N THR A 111 2.69 2.65 3.28
CA THR A 111 1.64 3.40 2.61
C THR A 111 1.31 2.74 1.27
N CYS A 112 0.05 2.85 0.86
CA CYS A 112 -0.41 2.40 -0.46
C CYS A 112 -1.51 3.33 -0.96
N THR A 113 -1.49 3.66 -2.26
CA THR A 113 -2.47 4.58 -2.87
C THR A 113 -3.85 3.95 -3.12
N CYS A 114 -4.03 2.65 -2.89
CA CYS A 114 -5.34 2.03 -3.07
C CYS A 114 -6.35 2.44 -1.99
N ILE A 115 -7.65 2.36 -2.31
CA ILE A 115 -8.74 2.80 -1.43
C ILE A 115 -8.71 2.15 -0.04
N ASP A 116 -8.29 0.88 0.05
CA ASP A 116 -8.25 0.17 1.33
C ASP A 116 -7.20 0.76 2.28
N SER A 117 -6.04 1.17 1.75
CA SER A 117 -5.00 1.78 2.56
C SER A 117 -5.23 3.28 2.74
N ALA A 118 -5.39 4.02 1.64
CA ALA A 118 -5.47 5.48 1.64
C ALA A 118 -6.73 6.03 2.29
N VAL A 119 -7.87 5.34 2.13
CA VAL A 119 -9.18 5.84 2.61
C VAL A 119 -9.66 5.07 3.83
N LYS A 120 -9.59 3.73 3.79
CA LYS A 120 -10.12 2.89 4.88
C LYS A 120 -9.12 2.67 6.02
N TRP A 121 -7.87 3.12 5.88
CA TRP A 121 -6.79 2.92 6.85
C TRP A 121 -6.67 1.44 7.25
N ASN A 122 -6.65 0.57 6.25
CA ASN A 122 -6.53 -0.88 6.40
C ASN A 122 -5.32 -1.39 5.60
N MET A 123 -4.54 -2.31 6.17
CA MET A 123 -3.43 -2.95 5.44
C MET A 123 -3.97 -3.71 4.24
N CYS A 124 -3.74 -3.21 3.04
CA CYS A 124 -4.39 -3.74 1.84
C CYS A 124 -3.69 -5.01 1.32
N LYS A 125 -4.35 -5.71 0.39
CA LYS A 125 -3.78 -6.88 -0.29
C LYS A 125 -2.45 -6.57 -1.00
N HIS A 126 -2.25 -5.35 -1.50
CA HIS A 126 -1.01 -4.96 -2.16
C HIS A 126 0.17 -4.90 -1.18
N ILE A 127 -0.06 -4.36 0.03
CA ILE A 127 0.96 -4.34 1.09
C ILE A 127 1.29 -5.78 1.51
N HIS A 128 0.28 -6.64 1.69
CA HIS A 128 0.52 -8.06 2.02
C HIS A 128 1.30 -8.81 0.94
N TYR A 129 1.00 -8.54 -0.34
CA TYR A 129 1.72 -9.12 -1.47
C TYR A 129 3.18 -8.66 -1.48
N LEU A 130 3.41 -7.36 -1.30
CA LEU A 130 4.76 -6.80 -1.18
C LEU A 130 5.53 -7.43 0.00
N CYS A 131 4.94 -7.55 1.19
CA CYS A 131 5.61 -8.20 2.32
C CYS A 131 6.03 -9.65 1.98
N THR A 132 5.16 -10.39 1.30
CA THR A 132 5.46 -11.76 0.88
C THR A 132 6.62 -11.79 -0.11
N PHE A 133 6.59 -10.91 -1.12
CA PHE A 133 7.65 -10.75 -2.12
C PHE A 133 9.00 -10.38 -1.49
N LEU A 134 9.02 -9.44 -0.54
CA LEU A 134 10.25 -9.06 0.15
C LEU A 134 10.79 -10.19 1.03
N ASN A 135 9.92 -10.96 1.68
CA ASN A 135 10.33 -12.10 2.50
C ASN A 135 10.90 -13.25 1.66
N THR A 136 10.40 -13.47 0.44
CA THR A 136 10.96 -14.48 -0.46
C THR A 136 12.31 -14.05 -1.03
N ASN A 137 12.46 -12.78 -1.38
CA ASN A 137 13.70 -12.28 -1.99
C ASN A 137 14.80 -11.97 -0.98
N GLY A 138 14.43 -11.68 0.28
CA GLY A 138 15.39 -11.44 1.37
C GLY A 138 16.12 -12.69 1.88
N ALA A 139 15.69 -13.89 1.49
CA ALA A 139 16.29 -15.16 1.91
C ALA A 139 17.52 -15.57 1.07
N ASP A 140 17.71 -14.99 -0.13
CA ASP A 140 18.84 -15.28 -1.03
C ASP A 140 19.86 -14.13 -1.03
N GLN A 141 20.45 -13.83 0.13
CA GLN A 141 21.62 -12.95 0.20
C GLN A 141 22.93 -13.76 0.28
N THR A 142 23.27 -14.41 -0.83
CA THR A 142 24.67 -14.62 -1.25
C THR A 142 24.79 -14.28 -2.73
N GLY A 143 25.30 -13.08 -3.01
CA GLY A 143 25.89 -12.63 -4.28
C GLY A 143 25.50 -13.37 -5.57
N ASN A 144 24.31 -13.09 -6.09
CA ASN A 144 24.02 -12.88 -7.52
C ASN A 144 22.53 -12.61 -7.68
N THR A 145 22.18 -11.43 -8.19
CA THR A 145 20.80 -11.06 -8.50
C THR A 145 20.29 -11.92 -9.65
N THR A 146 19.60 -13.01 -9.33
CA THR A 146 18.87 -13.81 -10.32
C THR A 146 17.38 -13.53 -10.16
N VAL A 147 16.85 -12.78 -11.12
CA VAL A 147 15.41 -12.64 -11.31
C VAL A 147 14.93 -13.93 -12.00
N LYS A 148 14.31 -14.84 -11.25
CA LYS A 148 13.54 -15.94 -11.86
C LYS A 148 12.15 -15.44 -12.20
N ILE A 149 11.99 -14.97 -13.42
CA ILE A 149 10.69 -14.82 -14.09
C ILE A 149 10.52 -16.03 -15.00
N ASN A 150 9.34 -16.66 -14.96
CA ASN A 150 8.96 -17.69 -15.93
C ASN A 150 9.27 -17.22 -17.36
N ASP A 151 10.22 -17.93 -17.98
CA ASP A 151 10.60 -17.99 -19.40
C ASP A 151 11.02 -16.73 -20.16
N PHE A 152 11.50 -15.66 -19.52
CA PHE A 152 12.27 -14.63 -20.25
C PHE A 152 13.45 -14.09 -19.45
N VAL A 153 14.66 -14.40 -19.92
CA VAL A 153 15.93 -13.88 -19.36
C VAL A 153 16.25 -12.57 -20.07
N LEU A 154 16.24 -11.44 -19.34
CA LEU A 154 16.87 -10.19 -19.78
C LEU A 154 18.11 -9.95 -18.91
N ILE A 155 19.28 -10.10 -19.51
CA ILE A 155 20.58 -9.78 -18.91
C ILE A 155 20.84 -8.30 -19.18
N LEU A 156 20.94 -7.48 -18.12
CA LEU A 156 21.61 -6.18 -18.20
C LEU A 156 22.88 -6.29 -17.36
N SER A 157 24.00 -6.55 -18.02
CA SER A 157 25.34 -6.36 -17.46
C SER A 157 25.76 -4.92 -17.71
N GLU A 158 26.22 -4.20 -16.68
CA GLU A 158 27.01 -3.00 -16.89
C GLU A 158 28.27 -3.04 -16.03
N ASP A 159 29.39 -3.26 -16.72
CA ASP A 159 30.73 -3.05 -16.22
C ASP A 159 30.89 -1.62 -15.70
N ARG A 160 31.36 -1.55 -14.46
CA ARG A 160 31.58 -0.31 -13.71
C ARG A 160 32.89 0.33 -14.18
N SER A 161 32.87 1.21 -15.18
CA SER A 161 33.87 2.28 -15.26
C SER A 161 33.55 3.41 -16.26
N LYS A 162 33.46 4.63 -15.70
CA LYS A 162 33.75 5.94 -16.32
C LYS A 162 32.74 6.50 -17.33
N PHE A 163 31.92 7.47 -16.88
CA PHE A 163 31.90 8.81 -17.51
C PHE A 163 31.31 9.86 -16.55
N PHE A 164 32.05 10.94 -16.36
CA PHE A 164 31.69 12.16 -15.62
C PHE A 164 30.82 13.05 -16.54
N GLY A 165 29.77 13.69 -16.00
CA GLY A 165 29.21 14.92 -16.61
C GLY A 165 27.68 15.03 -16.66
N SER A 166 27.14 15.84 -15.74
CA SER A 166 25.93 16.71 -15.82
C SER A 166 24.56 16.18 -16.29
N GLN A 167 23.57 16.32 -15.40
CA GLN A 167 22.15 16.63 -15.64
C GLN A 167 21.41 15.81 -16.72
N THR A 168 20.56 14.86 -16.33
CA THR A 168 19.09 15.07 -16.24
C THR A 168 18.36 13.76 -16.03
N THR A 169 17.34 13.86 -15.19
CA THR A 169 16.28 12.91 -14.88
C THR A 169 15.49 12.53 -16.15
N ASP A 170 15.53 11.27 -16.61
CA ASP A 170 14.37 10.64 -17.30
C ASP A 170 14.52 9.17 -17.75
N LEU A 171 15.64 8.48 -17.51
CA LEU A 171 15.80 7.11 -18.03
C LEU A 171 15.08 6.01 -17.20
N MET A 172 14.79 6.23 -15.91
CA MET A 172 14.07 5.24 -15.08
C MET A 172 12.54 5.29 -15.20
N SER A 173 11.98 6.30 -15.86
CA SER A 173 10.55 6.38 -16.19
C SER A 173 10.21 5.49 -17.39
N LEU A 174 11.12 5.39 -18.36
CA LEU A 174 10.91 4.69 -19.62
C LEU A 174 10.83 3.17 -19.49
N THR A 175 11.49 2.54 -18.50
CA THR A 175 11.45 1.08 -18.32
C THR A 175 10.10 0.61 -17.76
N CYS A 176 9.54 1.26 -16.73
CA CYS A 176 8.17 0.93 -16.29
C CYS A 176 7.11 1.41 -17.34
N LEU A 177 7.38 2.45 -18.17
CA LEU A 177 6.50 2.85 -19.29
C LEU A 177 6.51 1.84 -20.45
N LEU A 178 7.66 1.26 -20.77
CA LEU A 178 7.80 0.23 -21.81
C LEU A 178 7.07 -1.06 -21.44
N ILE A 179 7.05 -1.44 -20.15
CA ILE A 179 6.25 -2.57 -19.64
C ILE A 179 4.74 -2.32 -19.85
N ALA A 180 4.28 -1.07 -19.71
CA ALA A 180 2.89 -0.69 -19.97
C ALA A 180 2.54 -0.64 -21.47
N ILE A 181 3.48 -0.22 -22.33
CA ILE A 181 3.27 -0.12 -23.78
C ILE A 181 3.35 -1.49 -24.48
N HIS A 182 4.24 -2.39 -24.04
CA HIS A 182 4.40 -3.70 -24.69
C HIS A 182 3.16 -4.60 -24.53
N ASN A 183 2.40 -4.46 -23.45
CA ASN A 183 1.19 -5.27 -23.20
C ASN A 183 -0.09 -4.75 -23.88
N LYS A 184 -0.07 -3.55 -24.49
CA LYS A 184 -1.22 -3.03 -25.26
C LYS A 184 -1.31 -3.64 -26.67
N LYS A 185 -0.27 -4.35 -27.13
CA LYS A 185 -0.20 -4.96 -28.48
C LYS A 185 -0.55 -6.46 -28.54
N CYS A 186 -0.84 -7.13 -27.42
CA CYS A 186 -1.17 -8.58 -27.39
C CYS A 186 -2.65 -8.89 -27.12
N ASN A 187 -3.58 -7.98 -27.44
CA ASN A 187 -5.03 -8.25 -27.44
C ASN A 187 -5.65 -7.84 -28.79
N THR A 188 -5.12 -8.40 -29.88
CA THR A 188 -5.78 -8.48 -31.19
C THR A 188 -5.62 -9.87 -31.74
#